data_AF-A0A520H5Z2-F1
#
_entry.id   AF-A0A520H5Z2-F1
#
_cell.length_a   1.000
_cell.length_b   1.000
_cell.length_c   1.000
_cell.angle_alpha   90.00
_cell.angle_beta   90.00
_cell.angle_gamma   90.00
#
_symmetry.space_group_name_H-M   'P 1'
#
loop_
_entity.id
_entity.type
_entity.pdbx_description
1 polymer ?
#
loop_
_entity_poly.entity_id
_entity_poly.type
_entity_poly.pdbx_seq_one_letter_code
_entity_poly.pdbx_strand_id
1 'polypeptide(L)'
;MVRSFNYAHWSALRRVAQSTDEIAKLEAAARDWETQTRDAFLNAYGERMIEGGSTQSGEAAQRLLSLFEFEKAMYELRYELSNRLDWVQVPLQGILTLVDRA
;
A
#
# COMPACT_ATOMS: atom_id res chain seq x y z
N MET A 1 -6.85 5.35 -0.04
CA MET A 1 -6.26 5.24 1.30
C MET A 1 -5.21 4.13 1.38
N VAL A 2 -5.51 2.85 1.17
CA VAL A 2 -4.54 1.75 1.38
C VAL A 2 -3.14 1.99 0.77
N ARG A 3 -3.06 2.37 -0.51
CA ARG A 3 -1.80 2.70 -1.19
C ARG A 3 -0.97 3.80 -0.52
N SER A 4 -1.59 4.72 0.24
CA SER A 4 -0.84 5.78 0.95
C SER A 4 -0.05 5.25 2.14
N PHE A 5 -0.44 4.11 2.74
CA PHE A 5 0.36 3.48 3.80
C PHE A 5 1.69 2.98 3.24
N ASN A 6 1.70 2.44 2.02
CA ASN A 6 2.92 2.08 1.31
C ASN A 6 3.83 3.29 1.08
N TYR A 7 3.27 4.43 0.66
CA TYR A 7 4.06 5.67 0.57
C TYR A 7 4.57 6.15 1.94
N ALA A 8 3.78 5.99 3.01
CA ALA A 8 4.18 6.37 4.36
C ALA A 8 5.35 5.50 4.87
N HIS A 9 5.33 4.18 4.62
CA HIS A 9 6.46 3.27 4.85
C HIS A 9 7.75 3.82 4.23
N TRP A 10 7.73 4.07 2.91
CA TRP A 10 8.90 4.56 2.19
C TRP A 10 9.33 5.96 2.61
N SER A 11 8.37 6.84 2.91
CA SER A 11 8.63 8.17 3.45
C SER A 11 9.36 8.11 4.79
N ALA A 12 8.94 7.21 5.68
CA ALA A 12 9.54 7.02 7.00
C ALA A 12 10.97 6.50 6.88
N LEU A 13 11.21 5.47 6.06
CA LEU A 13 12.55 4.93 5.83
C LEU A 13 13.49 5.98 5.24
N ARG A 14 13.04 6.72 4.22
CA ARG A 14 13.85 7.78 3.61
C ARG A 14 14.16 8.93 4.58
N ARG A 15 13.28 9.19 5.54
CA ARG A 15 13.49 10.25 6.54
C ARG A 15 14.45 9.84 7.64
N VAL A 16 14.43 8.58 8.06
CA VAL A 16 15.13 8.11 9.26
C VAL A 16 16.45 7.42 8.93
N ALA A 17 16.52 6.64 7.85
CA ALA A 17 17.74 5.93 7.48
C ALA A 17 18.72 6.87 6.78
N GLN A 18 19.98 6.86 7.22
CA GLN A 18 21.08 7.64 6.64
C GLN A 18 22.00 6.78 5.77
N SER A 19 21.76 5.46 5.72
CA SER A 19 22.53 4.50 4.93
C SER A 19 21.67 3.33 4.46
N THR A 20 22.15 2.60 3.45
CA THR A 20 21.48 1.39 2.94
C THR A 20 21.38 0.30 4.01
N ASP A 21 22.37 0.17 4.88
CA ASP A 21 22.36 -0.80 5.98
C ASP A 21 21.26 -0.49 7.02
N GLU A 22 21.01 0.79 7.29
CA GLU A 22 19.92 1.20 8.16
C GLU A 22 18.56 0.99 7.51
N ILE A 23 18.43 1.23 6.19
CA ILE A 23 17.22 0.87 5.44
C ILE A 23 16.94 -0.63 5.62
N ALA A 24 17.94 -1.49 5.38
CA ALA A 24 17.78 -2.93 5.50
C ALA A 24 17.37 -3.37 6.93
N LYS A 25 17.90 -2.72 7.96
CA LYS A 25 17.53 -2.99 9.37
C LYS A 25 16.10 -2.57 9.69
N LEU A 26 15.64 -1.44 9.15
CA LEU A 26 14.33 -0.86 9.47
C LEU A 26 13.21 -1.36 8.55
N GLU A 27 13.54 -1.93 7.40
CA GLU A 27 12.58 -2.38 6.38
C GLU A 27 11.55 -3.37 6.93
N ALA A 28 11.98 -4.32 7.76
CA ALA A 28 11.09 -5.30 8.37
C ALA A 28 10.04 -4.63 9.26
N ALA A 29 10.47 -3.73 10.16
CA ALA A 29 9.58 -3.00 11.06
C ALA A 29 8.62 -2.06 10.29
N ALA A 30 9.11 -1.40 9.24
CA ALA A 30 8.28 -0.55 8.39
C ALA A 30 7.19 -1.38 7.67
N ARG A 31 7.56 -2.56 7.16
CA ARG A 31 6.64 -3.48 6.47
C ARG A 31 5.58 -4.05 7.41
N ASP A 32 5.99 -4.41 8.62
CA ASP A 32 5.08 -4.88 9.66
C ASP A 32 4.09 -3.78 10.04
N TRP A 33 4.55 -2.53 10.13
CA TRP A 33 3.67 -1.39 10.37
C TRP A 33 2.69 -1.16 9.21
N GLU A 34 3.14 -1.23 7.95
CA GLU A 34 2.28 -1.06 6.78
C GLU A 34 1.17 -2.12 6.78
N THR A 35 1.54 -3.38 7.03
CA THR A 35 0.60 -4.52 7.04
C THR A 35 -0.43 -4.36 8.15
N GLN A 36 0.01 -4.13 9.39
CA GLN A 36 -0.90 -3.96 10.53
C GLN A 36 -1.84 -2.76 10.34
N THR A 37 -1.32 -1.65 9.80
CA THR A 37 -2.13 -0.44 9.55
C THR A 37 -3.16 -0.68 8.45
N ARG A 38 -2.77 -1.37 7.36
CA ARG A 38 -3.69 -1.76 6.29
C ARG A 38 -4.81 -2.66 6.83
N ASP A 39 -4.47 -3.67 7.60
CA ASP A 39 -5.44 -4.64 8.11
C ASP A 39 -6.40 -3.99 9.11
N ALA A 40 -5.88 -3.18 10.05
CA ALA A 40 -6.71 -2.42 10.98
C ALA A 40 -7.69 -1.49 10.25
N PHE A 41 -7.22 -0.77 9.21
CA PHE A 41 -8.07 0.11 8.41
C PHE A 41 -9.16 -0.66 7.67
N LEU A 42 -8.81 -1.75 6.97
CA LEU A 42 -9.76 -2.52 6.17
C LEU A 42 -10.78 -3.27 7.02
N ASN A 43 -10.37 -3.82 8.16
CA ASN A 43 -11.27 -4.49 9.10
C ASN A 43 -12.30 -3.50 9.64
N ALA A 44 -11.86 -2.36 10.17
CA ALA A 44 -12.76 -1.33 10.68
C ALA A 44 -13.69 -0.79 9.58
N TYR A 45 -13.16 -0.56 8.37
CA TYR A 45 -13.98 -0.10 7.25
C TYR A 45 -15.05 -1.14 6.85
N GLY A 46 -14.67 -2.42 6.80
CA GLY A 46 -15.58 -3.53 6.51
C GLY A 46 -16.69 -3.67 7.54
N GLU A 47 -16.35 -3.60 8.83
CA GLU A 47 -17.33 -3.61 9.94
C GLU A 47 -18.36 -2.49 9.78
N ARG A 48 -17.91 -1.25 9.52
CA ARG A 48 -18.82 -0.10 9.33
C ARG A 48 -19.68 -0.23 8.06
N MET A 49 -19.17 -0.83 7.00
CA MET A 49 -19.96 -1.10 5.79
C MET A 49 -21.08 -2.10 6.09
N ILE A 50 -20.81 -3.15 6.87
CA ILE A 50 -21.80 -4.14 7.28
C ILE A 50 -22.85 -3.50 8.20
N GLU A 51 -22.42 -2.73 9.22
CA GLU A 51 -23.32 -1.97 10.09
C GLU A 51 -24.22 -1.01 9.29
N GLY A 52 -23.70 -0.43 8.21
CA GLY A 52 -24.43 0.44 7.29
C GLY A 52 -25.35 -0.27 6.30
N GLY A 53 -25.46 -1.61 6.36
CA GLY A 53 -26.37 -2.40 5.51
C GLY A 53 -25.80 -2.81 4.15
N SER A 54 -24.48 -2.78 3.96
CA SER A 54 -23.85 -3.32 2.75
C SER A 54 -24.16 -4.81 2.58
N THR A 55 -24.64 -5.19 1.39
CA THR A 55 -24.90 -6.58 1.02
C THR A 55 -23.78 -7.19 0.19
N GLN A 56 -22.67 -6.47 0.00
CA GLN A 56 -21.56 -6.93 -0.82
C GLN A 56 -20.80 -8.05 -0.12
N SER A 57 -20.50 -9.14 -0.84
CA SER A 57 -19.69 -10.22 -0.29
C SER A 57 -18.25 -9.76 -0.06
N GLY A 58 -17.61 -10.28 0.99
CA GLY A 58 -16.21 -9.97 1.30
C GLY A 58 -15.27 -10.32 0.13
N GLU A 59 -15.54 -11.39 -0.61
CA GLU A 59 -14.77 -11.77 -1.80
C GLU A 59 -14.90 -10.72 -2.92
N ALA A 60 -16.12 -10.28 -3.24
CA ALA A 60 -16.34 -9.27 -4.27
C ALA A 60 -15.69 -7.93 -3.89
N ALA A 61 -15.79 -7.53 -2.62
CA ALA A 61 -15.13 -6.35 -2.10
C ALA A 61 -13.60 -6.45 -2.23
N GLN A 62 -13.02 -7.61 -1.89
CA GLN A 62 -11.59 -7.84 -2.00
C GLN A 62 -11.09 -7.80 -3.44
N ARG A 63 -11.83 -8.41 -4.40
CA ARG A 63 -11.48 -8.37 -5.83
C ARG A 63 -11.52 -6.96 -6.40
N LEU A 64 -12.56 -6.18 -6.07
CA LEU A 64 -12.65 -4.78 -6.49
C LEU A 64 -11.56 -3.92 -5.85
N LEU A 65 -11.25 -4.14 -4.56
CA LEU A 65 -10.15 -3.46 -3.90
C LEU A 65 -8.82 -3.73 -4.61
N SER A 66 -8.50 -5.00 -4.90
CA SER A 66 -7.28 -5.35 -5.64
C SER A 66 -7.22 -4.68 -7.01
N LEU A 67 -8.33 -4.63 -7.75
CA LEU A 67 -8.42 -3.94 -9.04
C LEU A 67 -8.12 -2.44 -8.91
N PHE A 68 -8.76 -1.75 -7.96
CA PHE A 68 -8.55 -0.31 -7.75
C PHE A 68 -7.17 0.00 -7.17
N GLU A 69 -6.59 -0.86 -6.33
CA GLU A 69 -5.20 -0.73 -5.87
C GLU A 69 -4.24 -0.84 -7.05
N PHE A 70 -4.47 -1.78 -7.98
CA PHE A 70 -3.66 -1.94 -9.19
C PHE A 70 -3.77 -0.74 -10.13
N GLU A 71 -4.98 -0.29 -10.44
CA GLU A 71 -5.21 0.92 -11.26
C GLU A 71 -4.49 2.13 -10.66
N LYS A 72 -4.61 2.31 -9.33
CA LYS A 72 -3.95 3.40 -8.62
C LYS A 72 -2.43 3.30 -8.66
N ALA A 73 -1.87 2.10 -8.55
CA ALA A 73 -0.43 1.86 -8.64
C ALA A 73 0.12 2.16 -10.05
N MET A 74 -0.63 1.83 -11.10
CA MET A 74 -0.27 2.18 -12.48
C MET A 74 -0.30 3.69 -12.71
N TYR A 75 -1.32 4.38 -12.16
CA TYR A 75 -1.35 5.85 -12.16
C TYR A 75 -0.13 6.43 -11.45
N GLU A 76 0.20 5.92 -10.27
CA GLU A 76 1.37 6.35 -9.47
C GLU A 76 2.66 6.16 -10.25
N LEU A 77 2.87 5.01 -10.89
CA LEU A 77 4.06 4.75 -11.69
C LEU A 77 4.25 5.82 -12.78
N ARG A 78 3.21 6.09 -13.57
CA ARG A 78 3.25 7.15 -14.60
C ARG A 78 3.54 8.52 -14.00
N TYR A 79 2.92 8.83 -12.86
CA TYR A 79 3.10 10.11 -12.18
C TYR A 79 4.54 10.29 -11.67
N GLU A 80 5.09 9.29 -10.97
CA GLU A 80 6.46 9.37 -10.44
C GLU A 80 7.50 9.43 -11.55
N LEU A 81 7.33 8.66 -12.63
CA LEU A 81 8.20 8.74 -13.81
C LEU A 81 8.25 10.15 -14.42
N SER A 82 7.16 10.91 -14.32
CA SER A 82 7.04 12.24 -14.92
C SER A 82 7.45 13.38 -13.97
N ASN A 83 7.47 13.15 -12.65
CA ASN A 83 7.59 14.24 -11.66
C ASN A 83 8.67 14.01 -10.58
N ARG A 84 8.94 12.76 -10.19
CA ARG A 84 9.84 12.41 -9.08
C ARG A 84 10.49 11.04 -9.31
N LEU A 85 11.49 11.00 -10.17
CA LEU A 85 12.16 9.77 -10.59
C LEU A 85 12.69 8.91 -9.42
N ASP A 86 13.10 9.55 -8.32
CA ASP A 86 13.58 8.92 -7.09
C ASP A 86 12.49 8.14 -6.32
N TRP A 87 11.21 8.38 -6.62
CA TRP A 87 10.07 7.69 -6.01
C TRP A 87 9.54 6.52 -6.84
N VAL A 88 10.01 6.30 -8.07
CA VAL A 88 9.51 5.26 -8.99
C VAL A 88 9.57 3.85 -8.39
N GLN A 89 10.54 3.59 -7.52
CA GLN A 89 10.64 2.31 -6.81
C GLN A 89 9.39 1.98 -5.97
N VAL A 90 8.71 2.98 -5.42
CA VAL A 90 7.53 2.79 -4.55
C VAL A 90 6.35 2.17 -5.31
N PRO A 91 5.85 2.74 -6.42
CA PRO A 91 4.81 2.10 -7.21
C PRO A 91 5.27 0.79 -7.86
N LEU A 92 6.53 0.63 -8.25
CA LEU A 92 7.03 -0.64 -8.81
C LEU A 92 6.95 -1.78 -7.79
N GLN A 93 7.44 -1.58 -6.57
CA GLN A 93 7.34 -2.56 -5.49
C GLN A 93 5.87 -2.84 -5.11
N GLY A 94 5.03 -1.80 -5.13
CA GLY A 94 3.60 -1.94 -4.95
C GLY A 94 2.94 -2.83 -6.00
N ILE A 95 3.28 -2.65 -7.29
CA ILE A 95 2.76 -3.46 -8.39
C ILE A 95 3.21 -4.92 -8.25
N LEU A 96 4.50 -5.16 -7.97
CA LEU A 96 5.01 -6.53 -7.76
C LEU A 96 4.25 -7.23 -6.62
N THR A 97 4.08 -6.53 -5.49
CA THR A 97 3.32 -7.06 -4.34
C THR A 97 1.86 -7.38 -4.69
N LEU A 98 1.22 -6.57 -5.52
CA LEU A 98 -0.17 -6.80 -5.94
C LEU A 98 -0.29 -7.97 -6.92
N VAL A 99 0.68 -8.14 -7.82
CA VAL A 99 0.73 -9.26 -8.76
C VAL A 99 1.00 -10.57 -8.03
N ASP A 100 1.88 -10.59 -7.04
CA ASP A 100 2.19 -11.79 -6.25
C ASP A 100 1.04 -12.22 -5.32
N ARG A 101 0.09 -11.31 -5.03
CA ARG A 101 -1.11 -11.57 -4.23
C ARG A 101 -2.31 -12.05 -5.06
N ALA A 102 -2.25 -11.90 -6.39
CA ALA A 102 -3.34 -12.23 -7.32
C ALA A 102 -3.33 -13.71 -7.69
#